data_AF-A0A8H4RUA9-F1
#
_entry.id   AF-A0A8H4RUA9-F1
#
_cell.length_a   1.000
_cell.length_b   1.000
_cell.length_c   1.000
_cell.angle_alpha   90.00
_cell.angle_beta   90.00
_cell.angle_gamma   90.00
#
_symmetry.space_group_name_H-M   'P 1'
#
loop_
_entity.id
_entity.type
_entity.pdbx_description
1 polymer ?
#
loop_
_entity_poly.entity_id
_entity_poly.type
_entity_poly.pdbx_seq_one_letter_code
_entity_poly.pdbx_strand_id
1 'polypeptide(L)'
;MEIQNYRTFDKVTNEAVHQFPSNLPLRPGFNTVGKAIAIRVNQYKLTNFPDNDIYQYDINIGNGAEKAGKIMAVWKSKTLQDAIKKASGGAPVLWDGNKLAWRVTFPEIIQYPPTNNL
;
A
#
# COMPACT_ATOMS: atom_id res chain seq x y z
N MET A 1 14.16 -0.23 -4.08
CA MET A 1 14.27 0.98 -4.90
C MET A 1 13.84 2.15 -4.04
N GLU A 2 14.76 3.04 -3.66
CA GLU A 2 14.40 4.16 -2.79
C GLU A 2 13.72 5.26 -3.61
N ILE A 3 12.54 5.70 -3.15
CA ILE A 3 11.71 6.75 -3.78
C ILE A 3 12.47 8.07 -3.91
N GLN A 4 13.43 8.31 -3.01
CA GLN A 4 14.25 9.53 -2.95
C GLN A 4 15.09 9.75 -4.23
N ASN A 5 15.42 8.69 -4.98
CA ASN A 5 16.24 8.78 -6.18
C ASN A 5 15.49 9.32 -7.42
N TYR A 6 14.16 9.47 -7.34
CA TYR A 6 13.32 9.96 -8.45
C TYR A 6 12.71 11.35 -8.17
N ARG A 7 13.08 11.98 -7.06
CA ARG A 7 12.63 13.33 -6.72
C ARG A 7 13.36 14.35 -7.60
N THR A 8 12.62 14.98 -8.50
CA THR A 8 13.05 16.19 -9.21
C THR A 8 12.19 17.36 -8.73
N PHE A 9 12.77 18.55 -8.63
CA PHE A 9 12.02 19.75 -8.28
C PHE A 9 11.62 20.49 -9.55
N ASP A 10 10.34 20.84 -9.68
CA ASP A 10 9.90 21.77 -10.72
C ASP A 10 10.53 23.15 -10.43
N LYS A 11 11.28 23.68 -11.39
CA LYS A 11 12.02 24.95 -11.23
C LYS A 11 11.10 26.17 -11.16
N VAL A 12 9.84 26.05 -11.55
CA VAL A 12 8.87 27.16 -11.60
C VAL A 12 7.96 27.16 -10.38
N THR A 13 7.48 25.99 -9.94
CA THR A 13 6.55 25.88 -8.82
C THR A 13 7.21 25.44 -7.51
N ASN A 14 8.47 25.01 -7.56
CA ASN A 14 9.24 24.47 -6.43
C ASN A 14 8.58 23.26 -5.75
N GLU A 15 7.73 22.54 -6.49
CA GLU A 15 7.07 21.32 -6.02
C GLU A 15 7.93 20.08 -6.35
N ALA A 16 7.86 19.06 -5.49
CA ALA A 16 8.57 17.80 -5.69
C ALA A 16 7.81 16.92 -6.69
N VAL A 17 8.33 16.83 -7.92
CA VAL A 17 7.84 15.97 -8.99
C VAL A 17 8.60 14.63 -8.96
N HIS A 18 7.89 13.53 -9.19
CA HIS A 18 8.52 12.21 -9.29
C HIS A 18 8.58 11.81 -10.77
N GLN A 19 9.78 11.81 -11.37
CA GLN A 19 9.98 11.38 -12.75
C GLN A 19 10.56 9.97 -12.77
N PHE A 20 9.74 9.00 -13.16
CA PHE A 20 10.19 7.63 -13.39
C PHE A 20 10.69 7.53 -14.84
N PRO A 21 11.95 7.13 -15.09
CA PRO A 21 12.44 6.93 -16.44
C PRO A 21 11.66 5.78 -17.09
N SER A 22 10.80 6.11 -18.05
CA SER A 22 10.08 5.15 -18.88
C SER A 22 10.82 5.02 -20.20
N ASN A 23 11.34 3.82 -20.49
CA ASN A 23 11.90 3.50 -21.81
C ASN A 23 10.81 3.30 -22.88
N LEU A 24 9.53 3.37 -22.50
CA LEU A 24 8.40 3.19 -23.39
C LEU A 24 7.88 4.55 -23.88
N PRO A 25 7.54 4.68 -25.19
CA PRO A 25 6.97 5.91 -25.72
C PRO A 25 5.62 6.20 -25.07
N LEU A 26 5.36 7.48 -24.83
CA LEU A 26 4.06 7.95 -24.37
C LEU A 26 2.98 7.67 -25.41
N ARG A 27 1.75 7.41 -24.95
CA ARG A 27 0.61 7.24 -25.85
C ARG A 27 0.37 8.54 -26.64
N PRO A 28 0.39 8.52 -27.98
CA PRO A 28 0.36 9.74 -28.80
C PRO A 28 -1.00 10.46 -28.81
N GLY A 29 -2.11 9.75 -28.49
CA GLY A 29 -3.44 10.33 -28.45
C GLY A 29 -4.56 9.28 -28.38
N PHE A 30 -5.80 9.73 -28.45
CA PHE A 30 -6.99 8.88 -28.59
C PHE A 30 -7.42 8.78 -30.06
N ASN A 31 -7.90 7.60 -30.48
CA ASN A 31 -8.46 7.42 -31.81
C ASN A 31 -9.81 8.16 -31.92
N THR A 32 -10.04 8.83 -33.05
CA THR A 32 -11.27 9.57 -33.38
C THR A 32 -12.09 8.91 -34.49
N VAL A 33 -11.57 7.86 -35.12
CA VAL A 33 -12.23 7.16 -36.23
C VAL A 33 -13.24 6.14 -35.71
N GLY A 34 -14.46 6.16 -36.26
CA GLY A 34 -15.52 5.19 -35.98
C GLY A 34 -16.76 5.84 -35.36
N LYS A 35 -17.74 5.00 -34.99
CA LYS A 35 -18.98 5.43 -34.31
C LYS A 35 -18.89 5.14 -32.82
N ALA A 36 -19.25 6.13 -31.99
CA ALA A 36 -19.31 5.96 -30.55
C ALA A 36 -20.39 4.94 -30.16
N ILE A 37 -20.05 4.03 -29.24
CA ILE A 37 -20.95 3.03 -28.69
C ILE A 37 -20.80 2.95 -27.17
N ALA A 38 -21.87 2.57 -26.48
CA ALA A 38 -21.83 2.33 -25.03
C ALA A 38 -21.43 0.88 -24.76
N ILE A 39 -20.34 0.69 -24.00
CA ILE A 39 -19.85 -0.62 -23.60
C ILE A 39 -19.82 -0.68 -22.08
N ARG A 40 -20.26 -1.80 -21.51
CA ARG A 40 -20.07 -2.11 -20.09
C ARG A 40 -18.85 -3.02 -19.95
N VAL A 41 -17.98 -2.67 -19.02
CA VAL A 41 -16.77 -3.44 -18.69
C VAL A 41 -16.82 -3.88 -17.24
N ASN A 42 -16.16 -4.98 -16.91
CA ASN A 42 -16.02 -5.47 -15.53
C ASN A 42 -14.94 -4.66 -14.79
N GLN A 43 -15.12 -3.34 -14.72
CA GLN A 43 -14.23 -2.43 -14.01
C GLN A 43 -15.04 -1.62 -13.02
N TYR A 44 -14.58 -1.60 -11.78
CA TYR A 44 -15.18 -0.84 -10.69
C TYR A 44 -14.28 0.34 -10.37
N LYS A 45 -14.84 1.55 -10.44
CA LYS A 45 -14.09 2.77 -10.16
C LYS A 45 -13.93 2.92 -8.63
N LEU A 46 -12.69 2.99 -8.17
CA LEU A 46 -12.37 3.43 -6.82
C LEU A 46 -12.71 4.92 -6.71
N THR A 47 -13.58 5.28 -5.76
CA THR A 47 -14.01 6.68 -5.56
C THR A 47 -12.91 7.51 -4.90
N ASN A 48 -12.23 6.92 -3.92
CA ASN A 48 -11.14 7.54 -3.18
C ASN A 48 -9.94 6.57 -3.12
N PHE A 49 -8.76 7.10 -3.38
CA PHE A 49 -7.52 6.37 -3.13
C PHE A 49 -7.01 6.72 -1.72
N PRO A 50 -6.64 5.75 -0.88
CA PRO A 50 -6.14 6.04 0.45
C PRO A 50 -4.71 6.60 0.39
N ASP A 51 -4.49 7.77 1.00
CA ASP A 51 -3.17 8.41 1.12
C ASP A 51 -2.43 7.99 2.41
N ASN A 52 -2.74 6.81 2.94
CA ASN A 52 -2.11 6.31 4.17
C ASN A 52 -0.78 5.64 3.86
N ASP A 53 0.17 5.77 4.79
CA ASP A 53 1.43 5.04 4.72
C ASP A 53 1.21 3.53 4.90
N ILE A 54 1.87 2.76 4.04
CA ILE A 54 1.87 1.29 4.05
C ILE A 54 3.25 0.80 4.47
N TYR A 55 3.28 -0.02 5.51
CA TYR A 55 4.52 -0.65 6.00
C TYR A 55 4.54 -2.10 5.54
N GLN A 56 5.65 -2.49 4.91
CA GLN A 56 5.90 -3.87 4.48
C GLN A 56 6.86 -4.55 5.45
N TYR A 57 6.51 -5.76 5.86
CA TYR A 57 7.32 -6.61 6.74
C TYR A 57 7.73 -7.88 6.02
N ASP A 58 8.93 -8.34 6.34
CA ASP A 58 9.42 -9.67 6.00
C ASP A 58 9.06 -10.62 7.16
N ILE A 59 8.29 -11.66 6.86
CA ILE A 59 7.80 -12.63 7.82
C ILE A 59 8.52 -13.96 7.62
N ASN A 60 9.07 -14.48 8.71
CA ASN A 60 9.58 -15.83 8.80
C ASN A 60 8.87 -16.59 9.93
N ILE A 61 8.31 -17.76 9.60
CA ILE A 61 7.62 -18.63 10.55
C ILE A 61 8.45 -19.91 10.72
N GLY A 62 8.96 -20.13 11.93
CA GLY A 62 9.89 -21.23 12.21
C GLY A 62 11.32 -20.90 11.80
N ASN A 63 12.03 -21.85 11.19
CA ASN A 63 13.40 -21.65 10.71
C ASN A 63 13.52 -21.36 9.20
N GLY A 64 12.40 -21.28 8.48
CA GLY A 64 12.36 -21.09 7.02
C GLY A 64 12.30 -22.37 6.18
N ALA A 65 12.43 -23.56 6.77
CA ALA A 65 12.30 -24.85 6.05
C ALA A 65 10.87 -25.44 6.10
N GLU A 66 9.91 -24.71 6.65
CA GLU A 66 8.55 -25.20 6.87
C GLU A 66 7.74 -25.26 5.57
N LYS A 67 6.88 -26.27 5.44
CA LYS A 67 5.99 -26.38 4.27
C LYS A 67 4.89 -25.32 4.32
N ALA A 68 4.54 -24.77 3.16
CA ALA A 68 3.51 -23.73 3.01
C ALA A 68 2.18 -24.05 3.71
N GLY A 69 1.73 -25.31 3.72
CA GLY A 69 0.51 -25.72 4.42
C GLY A 69 0.57 -25.51 5.94
N LYS A 70 1.73 -25.79 6.55
CA LYS A 70 1.95 -25.55 8.00
C LYS A 70 2.07 -24.05 8.28
N ILE A 71 2.77 -23.30 7.44
CA ILE A 71 2.87 -21.83 7.54
C ILE A 71 1.47 -21.21 7.49
N MET A 72 0.63 -21.62 6.54
CA MET A 72 -0.75 -21.15 6.41
C MET A 72 -1.62 -21.54 7.62
N ALA A 73 -1.45 -22.75 8.16
CA ALA A 73 -2.16 -23.18 9.36
C ALA A 73 -1.78 -22.36 10.60
N VAL A 74 -0.48 -22.08 10.78
CA VAL A 74 0.04 -21.22 11.85
C VAL A 74 -0.48 -19.79 11.66
N TRP A 75 -0.44 -19.27 10.43
CA TRP A 75 -0.96 -17.94 10.13
C TRP A 75 -2.44 -17.81 10.51
N LYS A 76 -3.27 -18.79 10.13
CA LYS A 76 -4.71 -18.82 10.45
C LYS A 76 -5.03 -19.15 11.91
N SER A 77 -4.03 -19.51 12.72
CA SER A 77 -4.27 -19.86 14.12
C SER A 77 -4.79 -18.66 14.91
N LYS A 78 -5.78 -18.91 15.78
CA LYS A 78 -6.38 -17.87 16.62
C LYS A 78 -5.34 -17.16 17.47
N THR A 79 -4.41 -17.91 18.06
CA THR A 79 -3.34 -17.37 18.91
C THR A 79 -2.48 -16.35 18.18
N LEU A 80 -2.08 -16.64 16.93
CA LEU A 80 -1.28 -15.70 16.16
C LEU A 80 -2.10 -14.49 15.72
N GLN A 81 -3.32 -14.70 15.24
CA GLN A 81 -4.20 -13.61 14.80
C GLN A 81 -4.54 -12.64 15.95
N ASP A 82 -4.78 -13.16 17.16
CA ASP A 82 -5.03 -12.34 18.35
C ASP A 82 -3.77 -11.54 18.74
N ALA A 83 -2.58 -12.14 18.63
CA ALA A 83 -1.31 -11.45 18.88
C ALA A 83 -1.04 -10.34 17.85
N ILE A 84 -1.27 -10.62 16.57
CA ILE A 84 -1.14 -9.63 15.49
C ILE A 84 -2.11 -8.48 15.71
N LYS A 85 -3.38 -8.77 16.00
CA LYS A 85 -4.41 -7.77 16.25
C LYS A 85 -4.04 -6.87 17.44
N LYS A 86 -3.46 -7.44 18.50
CA LYS A 86 -2.98 -6.67 19.65
C LYS A 86 -1.78 -5.79 19.26
N ALA A 87 -0.82 -6.33 18.53
CA ALA A 87 0.39 -5.60 18.11
C ALA A 87 0.11 -4.53 17.06
N SER A 88 -0.93 -4.70 16.24
CA SER A 88 -1.35 -3.76 15.21
C SER A 88 -2.33 -2.69 15.70
N GLY A 89 -2.64 -2.66 17.01
CA GLY A 89 -3.64 -1.72 17.54
C GLY A 89 -5.04 -1.95 16.96
N GLY A 90 -5.34 -3.18 16.52
CA GLY A 90 -6.58 -3.53 15.84
C GLY A 90 -6.59 -3.29 14.34
N ALA A 91 -5.52 -2.71 13.76
CA ALA A 91 -5.41 -2.53 12.32
C ALA A 91 -5.31 -3.88 11.59
N PRO A 92 -6.02 -4.08 10.48
CA PRO A 92 -5.85 -5.27 9.65
C PRO A 92 -4.44 -5.36 9.09
N VAL A 93 -3.88 -6.58 9.14
CA VAL A 93 -2.60 -6.93 8.51
C VAL A 93 -2.89 -7.88 7.37
N LEU A 94 -2.41 -7.55 6.18
CA LEU A 94 -2.53 -8.38 4.98
C LEU A 94 -1.25 -9.18 4.81
N TRP A 95 -1.35 -10.43 4.38
CA TRP A 95 -0.20 -11.29 4.13
C TRP A 95 -0.37 -12.04 2.81
N ASP A 96 0.73 -12.18 2.07
CA ASP A 96 0.76 -12.79 0.74
C ASP A 96 0.67 -14.33 0.74
N GLY A 97 0.82 -14.97 1.89
CA GLY A 97 0.87 -16.43 2.01
C GLY A 97 2.29 -17.02 2.02
N ASN A 98 3.31 -16.18 1.98
CA ASN A 98 4.72 -16.57 1.99
C ASN A 98 5.54 -15.66 2.92
N LYS A 99 6.12 -14.58 2.40
CA LYS A 99 7.15 -13.80 3.09
C LYS A 99 6.74 -12.35 3.36
N LEU A 100 5.82 -11.79 2.58
CA LEU A 100 5.49 -10.37 2.66
C LEU A 100 4.17 -10.14 3.35
N ALA A 101 4.19 -9.26 4.35
CA ALA A 101 2.99 -8.72 4.94
C ALA A 101 2.97 -7.21 4.88
N TRP A 102 1.77 -6.65 4.86
CA TRP A 102 1.52 -5.22 4.84
C TRP A 102 0.58 -4.84 5.94
N ARG A 103 0.85 -3.69 6.56
CA ARG A 103 -0.10 -3.02 7.44
C ARG A 103 -0.26 -1.58 7.00
N VAL A 104 -1.44 -1.04 7.27
CA VAL A 104 -1.71 0.39 7.16
C VAL A 104 -1.57 0.99 8.56
N THR A 105 -0.87 2.11 8.67
CA THR A 105 -0.96 2.91 9.90
C THR A 105 -2.24 3.74 9.80
N PHE A 106 -3.17 3.50 10.71
CA PHE A 106 -4.21 4.49 10.97
C PHE A 106 -3.58 5.56 11.85
N PRO A 107 -3.80 6.86 11.59
CA PRO A 107 -3.42 7.87 12.56
C PRO A 107 -4.14 7.50 13.86
N GLU A 108 -3.38 7.18 14.92
CA GLU A 108 -3.91 7.27 16.26
C GLU A 108 -4.51 8.67 16.39
N ILE A 109 -5.68 8.79 17.01
CA ILE A 109 -6.19 10.09 17.42
C ILE A 109 -5.13 10.61 18.42
N ILE A 110 -4.18 11.41 17.95
CA ILE A 110 -3.24 12.09 18.83
C ILE A 110 -4.12 13.02 19.66
N GLN A 111 -4.43 12.61 20.89
CA GLN A 111 -4.92 13.51 21.91
C GLN A 111 -3.81 14.56 22.05
N TYR A 112 -3.99 15.72 21.42
CA TYR A 112 -3.13 16.86 21.69
C TYR A 112 -3.17 17.07 23.22
N PRO A 113 -2.01 17.14 23.91
CA PRO A 113 -2.04 17.52 25.31
C PRO A 113 -2.72 18.89 25.42
N PRO A 114 -3.56 19.12 26.45
CA PRO A 114 -4.19 20.43 26.62
C PRO A 114 -3.07 21.47 26.67
N THR A 115 -3.10 22.41 25.74
CA THR A 115 -2.21 23.57 25.76
C THR A 115 -2.50 24.32 27.05
N ASN A 116 -1.60 24.20 28.04
CA ASN A 116 -1.58 25.09 29.18
C ASN A 116 -1.24 26.49 28.63
N ASN A 117 -2.28 27.31 28.48
CA ASN A 117 -2.14 28.71 28.16
C ASN A 117 -1.35 29.38 29.30
N LEU A 118 -0.18 29.94 28.96
CA LEU A 118 0.52 30.97 29.73
C LEU A 118 0.38 32.29 28.99
#